data_AF-A0A2L2Y2J2-F1
#
_entry.id   AF-A0A2L2Y2J2-F1
#
_cell.length_a   1.000
_cell.length_b   1.000
_cell.length_c   1.000
_cell.angle_alpha   90.00
_cell.angle_beta   90.00
_cell.angle_gamma   90.00
#
_symmetry.space_group_name_H-M   'P 1'
#
loop_
_entity.id
_entity.type
_entity.pdbx_description
1 polymer ?
#
loop_
_entity_poly.entity_id
_entity_poly.type
_entity_poly.pdbx_seq_one_letter_code
_entity_poly.pdbx_strand_id
1 'polypeptide(L)'
;DEKELINKLREKVSDLDVRPEFNDDDAYYRKWLKARSFNLEKAEEMFRKHIKFVRANGLDKIDENFKPKEAAKYFHTAKLGYDNEGSVLRILHIGAADLRGLAQSLTKVDAFSYATFLILSDIREQKRDREGKSLCDKQVYIFDLKGLSWSAIIHRAVAQHAYTLLKSYEANHPENLKTVYVVNAPSFFNFIWSWCKTVLPESILSKVEILSPEDVKPVITKNIDPAILPVSVGGTKTDEDGNLECASMYQMPLYVPVPENLMLYQKLGVLENDPAAKRTVVECGCACRIRLVVKEPNSLIQWDFQTIGYDIRFGLCFRENETAEITEIITPHRVDCHMYPESGTFSCINAGFYELVFDNTYSWMTKKEIIYKVKVVPPSEISYN
;
A
#
# COMPACT_ATOMS: atom_id res chain seq x y z
N ASP A 1 -25.23 20.33 10.97
CA ASP A 1 -25.70 18.98 11.30
C ASP A 1 -24.75 17.97 10.67
N GLU A 2 -24.31 16.91 11.36
CA GLU A 2 -23.25 16.02 10.83
C GLU A 2 -23.71 15.27 9.57
N LYS A 3 -24.97 14.83 9.56
CA LYS A 3 -25.61 14.18 8.42
C LYS A 3 -25.67 15.10 7.19
N GLU A 4 -25.87 16.39 7.42
CA GLU A 4 -25.86 17.39 6.35
C GLU A 4 -24.48 17.51 5.70
N LEU A 5 -23.39 17.50 6.48
CA LEU A 5 -22.03 17.53 5.95
C LEU A 5 -21.68 16.27 5.15
N ILE A 6 -22.14 15.10 5.62
CA ILE A 6 -21.99 13.83 4.89
C ILE A 6 -22.67 13.92 3.51
N ASN A 7 -23.91 14.39 3.47
CA ASN A 7 -24.66 14.54 2.22
C ASN A 7 -23.98 15.56 1.28
N LYS A 8 -23.52 16.71 1.81
CA LYS A 8 -22.78 17.71 1.01
C LYS A 8 -21.48 17.15 0.44
N LEU A 9 -20.73 16.36 1.21
CA LEU A 9 -19.52 15.72 0.71
C LEU A 9 -19.86 14.72 -0.41
N ARG A 10 -20.88 13.87 -0.21
CA ARG A 10 -21.35 12.91 -1.21
C ARG A 10 -21.75 13.61 -2.52
N GLU A 11 -22.51 14.69 -2.43
CA GLU A 11 -22.90 15.50 -3.59
C GLU A 11 -21.68 16.09 -4.31
N LYS A 12 -20.74 16.67 -3.55
CA LYS A 12 -19.53 17.30 -4.08
C LYS A 12 -18.60 16.34 -4.82
N VAL A 13 -18.63 15.05 -4.50
CA VAL A 13 -17.79 14.02 -5.14
C VAL A 13 -18.59 13.07 -6.03
N SER A 14 -19.84 13.43 -6.36
CA SER A 14 -20.73 12.60 -7.19
C SER A 14 -20.25 12.45 -8.65
N ASP A 15 -19.35 13.32 -9.10
CA ASP A 15 -18.64 13.20 -10.37
C ASP A 15 -17.62 12.04 -10.38
N LEU A 16 -17.24 11.52 -9.22
CA LEU A 16 -16.33 10.40 -9.10
C LEU A 16 -17.10 9.07 -9.12
N ASP A 17 -16.66 8.15 -9.99
CA ASP A 17 -17.09 6.74 -9.97
C ASP A 17 -16.60 5.98 -8.70
N VAL A 18 -17.29 6.17 -7.57
CA VAL A 18 -17.05 5.45 -6.32
C VAL A 18 -17.67 4.05 -6.43
N ARG A 19 -17.04 3.03 -5.82
CA ARG A 19 -17.60 1.67 -5.83
C ARG A 19 -19.05 1.67 -5.34
N PRO A 20 -19.99 0.97 -6.03
CA PRO A 20 -21.41 0.99 -5.67
C PRO A 20 -21.70 0.67 -4.21
N GLU A 21 -20.91 -0.24 -3.61
CA GLU A 21 -21.03 -0.63 -2.20
C GLU A 21 -20.80 0.51 -1.19
N PHE A 22 -20.16 1.61 -1.60
CA PHE A 22 -19.89 2.77 -0.74
C PHE A 22 -20.78 3.97 -1.02
N ASN A 23 -21.57 3.99 -2.11
CA ASN A 23 -22.36 5.16 -2.51
C ASN A 23 -23.32 5.63 -1.41
N ASP A 24 -23.98 4.68 -0.74
CA ASP A 24 -24.95 4.94 0.32
C ASP A 24 -24.40 4.70 1.73
N ASP A 25 -23.07 4.53 1.88
CA ASP A 25 -22.42 4.28 3.16
C ASP A 25 -22.02 5.59 3.86
N ASP A 26 -22.87 6.08 4.77
CA ASP A 26 -22.59 7.27 5.59
C ASP A 26 -21.24 7.18 6.33
N ALA A 27 -20.85 5.99 6.81
CA ALA A 27 -19.59 5.82 7.54
C ALA A 27 -18.38 6.01 6.61
N TYR A 28 -18.50 5.56 5.34
CA TYR A 28 -17.47 5.75 4.33
C TYR A 28 -17.18 7.22 4.03
N TYR A 29 -18.19 8.10 4.00
CA TYR A 29 -17.98 9.54 3.82
C TYR A 29 -17.57 10.25 5.11
N ARG A 30 -18.16 9.85 6.25
CA ARG A 30 -17.90 10.43 7.57
C ARG A 30 -16.42 10.38 7.97
N LYS A 31 -15.70 9.30 7.66
CA LYS A 31 -14.27 9.18 8.03
C LYS A 31 -13.39 10.27 7.42
N TRP A 32 -13.68 10.71 6.19
CA TRP A 32 -12.93 11.77 5.51
C TRP A 32 -13.19 13.13 6.15
N LEU A 33 -14.44 13.40 6.50
CA LEU A 33 -14.83 14.59 7.27
C LEU A 33 -14.13 14.61 8.62
N LYS A 34 -14.23 13.52 9.38
CA LYS A 34 -13.63 13.41 10.72
C LYS A 34 -12.11 13.59 10.68
N ALA A 35 -11.42 13.00 9.70
CA ALA A 35 -9.98 13.14 9.51
C ALA A 35 -9.54 14.59 9.18
N ARG A 36 -10.48 15.46 8.80
CA ARG A 36 -10.24 16.88 8.51
C ARG A 36 -11.06 17.79 9.42
N SER A 37 -11.40 17.32 10.62
CA SER A 37 -12.14 18.07 11.63
C SER A 37 -13.45 18.67 11.10
N PHE A 38 -14.13 17.91 10.24
CA PHE A 38 -15.37 18.28 9.55
C PHE A 38 -15.26 19.50 8.63
N ASN A 39 -14.04 19.90 8.24
CA ASN A 39 -13.84 20.88 7.18
C ASN A 39 -14.15 20.23 5.82
N LEU A 40 -15.20 20.70 5.16
CA LEU A 40 -15.74 20.10 3.93
C LEU A 40 -14.77 20.20 2.76
N GLU A 41 -14.11 21.35 2.55
CA GLU A 41 -13.18 21.53 1.43
C GLU A 41 -11.96 20.60 1.54
N LYS A 42 -11.35 20.50 2.71
CA LYS A 42 -10.20 19.62 2.96
C LYS A 42 -10.58 18.15 2.88
N ALA A 43 -11.78 17.79 3.32
CA ALA A 43 -12.29 16.43 3.21
C ALA A 43 -12.51 16.04 1.74
N GLU A 44 -13.11 16.93 0.95
CA GLU A 44 -13.27 16.76 -0.50
C GLU A 44 -11.91 16.58 -1.19
N GLU A 45 -10.95 17.45 -0.91
CA GLU A 45 -9.60 17.38 -1.48
C GLU A 45 -8.92 16.04 -1.16
N MET A 46 -8.99 15.60 0.10
CA MET A 46 -8.43 14.32 0.54
C MET A 46 -9.13 13.14 -0.14
N PHE A 47 -10.46 13.17 -0.24
CA PHE A 47 -11.26 12.13 -0.89
C PHE A 47 -10.90 12.00 -2.38
N ARG A 48 -10.84 13.12 -3.10
CA ARG A 48 -10.46 13.14 -4.52
C ARG A 48 -9.06 12.59 -4.73
N LYS A 49 -8.10 12.96 -3.87
CA LYS A 49 -6.74 12.40 -3.89
C LYS A 49 -6.72 10.90 -3.65
N HIS A 50 -7.53 10.40 -2.71
CA HIS A 50 -7.69 8.97 -2.46
C HIS A 50 -8.22 8.22 -3.68
N ILE A 51 -9.33 8.67 -4.28
CA ILE A 51 -9.91 8.01 -5.46
C ILE A 51 -8.93 7.99 -6.63
N LYS A 52 -8.24 9.12 -6.88
CA LYS A 52 -7.18 9.19 -7.91
C LYS A 52 -6.06 8.19 -7.63
N PHE A 53 -5.59 8.13 -6.39
CA PHE A 53 -4.52 7.20 -5.98
C PHE A 53 -4.95 5.74 -6.14
N VAL A 54 -6.13 5.38 -5.65
CA VAL A 54 -6.67 4.00 -5.72
C VAL A 54 -6.74 3.54 -7.17
N ARG A 55 -7.29 4.35 -8.07
CA ARG A 55 -7.38 4.03 -9.51
C ARG A 55 -6.02 3.99 -10.20
N ALA A 56 -5.15 4.95 -9.92
CA ALA A 56 -3.81 5.02 -10.48
C ALA A 56 -2.97 3.77 -10.17
N ASN A 57 -3.29 3.08 -9.07
CA ASN A 57 -2.62 1.87 -8.63
C ASN A 57 -3.47 0.59 -8.82
N GLY A 58 -4.62 0.67 -9.52
CA GLY A 58 -5.50 -0.47 -9.80
C GLY A 58 -6.16 -1.10 -8.55
N LEU A 59 -6.32 -0.33 -7.48
CA LEU A 59 -6.85 -0.79 -6.19
C LEU A 59 -8.38 -0.71 -6.09
N ASP A 60 -9.03 -0.04 -7.05
CA ASP A 60 -10.49 0.04 -7.18
C ASP A 60 -11.12 -1.32 -7.55
N LYS A 61 -10.36 -2.17 -8.24
CA LYS A 61 -10.74 -3.53 -8.60
C LYS A 61 -9.79 -4.57 -7.98
N ILE A 62 -9.29 -4.28 -6.79
CA ILE A 62 -8.31 -5.12 -6.10
C ILE A 62 -8.78 -6.58 -5.95
N ASP A 63 -10.08 -6.81 -5.78
CA ASP A 63 -10.64 -8.16 -5.62
C ASP A 63 -10.65 -8.98 -6.92
N GLU A 64 -10.69 -8.31 -8.06
CA GLU A 64 -10.67 -8.93 -9.39
C GLU A 64 -9.24 -9.06 -9.92
N ASN A 65 -8.41 -8.04 -9.66
CA ASN A 65 -7.16 -7.85 -10.40
C ASN A 65 -5.89 -8.05 -9.56
N PHE A 66 -5.98 -8.06 -8.23
CA PHE A 66 -4.79 -8.15 -7.38
C PHE A 66 -4.52 -9.58 -6.93
N LYS A 67 -3.35 -10.07 -7.31
CA LYS A 67 -2.77 -11.31 -6.80
C LYS A 67 -1.53 -10.98 -5.97
N PRO A 68 -1.48 -11.32 -4.67
CA PRO A 68 -0.28 -11.14 -3.87
C PRO A 68 0.93 -11.82 -4.53
N LYS A 69 2.05 -11.11 -4.62
CA LYS A 69 3.31 -11.68 -5.10
C LYS A 69 3.81 -12.74 -4.12
N GLU A 70 4.52 -13.76 -4.61
CA GLU A 70 5.06 -14.84 -3.77
C GLU A 70 5.91 -14.31 -2.60
N ALA A 71 6.67 -13.25 -2.80
CA ALA A 71 7.46 -12.62 -1.74
C ALA A 71 6.59 -12.05 -0.59
N ALA A 72 5.34 -11.66 -0.85
CA ALA A 72 4.44 -11.13 0.19
C ALA A 72 4.09 -12.17 1.27
N LYS A 73 4.25 -13.46 0.97
CA LYS A 73 4.04 -14.56 1.95
C LYS A 73 5.05 -14.56 3.10
N TYR A 74 6.21 -13.90 2.89
CA TYR A 74 7.25 -13.70 3.90
C TYR A 74 6.99 -12.47 4.78
N PHE A 75 5.93 -11.70 4.51
CA PHE A 75 5.44 -10.69 5.44
C PHE A 75 4.53 -11.37 6.47
N HIS A 76 5.10 -11.73 7.61
CA HIS A 76 4.43 -12.53 8.64
C HIS A 76 3.33 -11.74 9.36
N THR A 77 2.08 -11.93 8.90
CA THR A 77 0.89 -11.35 9.52
C THR A 77 -0.27 -12.33 9.52
N ALA A 78 -1.09 -12.28 10.57
CA ALA A 78 -2.31 -13.07 10.70
C ALA A 78 -3.44 -12.24 11.32
N LYS A 79 -4.68 -12.49 10.88
CA LYS A 79 -5.89 -12.03 11.57
C LYS A 79 -6.15 -13.00 12.72
N LEU A 80 -6.21 -12.47 13.94
CA LEU A 80 -6.44 -13.27 15.15
C LEU A 80 -7.92 -13.37 15.51
N GLY A 81 -8.74 -12.41 15.04
CA GLY A 81 -10.16 -12.34 15.33
C GLY A 81 -10.60 -10.91 15.52
N TYR A 82 -11.36 -10.66 16.59
CA TYR A 82 -11.93 -9.37 16.91
C TYR A 82 -11.67 -9.00 18.37
N ASP A 83 -11.56 -7.70 18.64
CA ASP A 83 -11.67 -7.20 20.01
C ASP A 83 -13.13 -7.21 20.49
N ASN A 84 -13.36 -6.88 21.75
CA ASN A 84 -14.68 -6.88 22.39
C ASN A 84 -15.67 -5.88 21.73
N GLU A 85 -15.18 -4.88 21.01
CA GLU A 85 -15.99 -3.90 20.27
C GLU A 85 -16.19 -4.29 18.80
N GLY A 86 -15.59 -5.40 18.36
CA GLY A 86 -15.68 -5.92 17.01
C GLY A 86 -14.60 -5.41 16.05
N SER A 87 -13.63 -4.62 16.51
CA SER A 87 -12.49 -4.18 15.68
C SER A 87 -11.67 -5.38 15.23
N VAL A 88 -11.20 -5.38 13.98
CA VAL A 88 -10.35 -6.46 13.46
C VAL A 88 -9.02 -6.44 14.19
N LEU A 89 -8.60 -7.59 14.73
CA LEU A 89 -7.31 -7.76 15.38
C LEU A 89 -6.33 -8.50 14.47
N ARG A 90 -5.17 -7.89 14.20
CA ARG A 90 -4.06 -8.50 13.48
C ARG A 90 -2.76 -8.45 14.25
N ILE A 91 -1.94 -9.49 14.09
CA ILE A 91 -0.55 -9.51 14.51
C ILE A 91 0.38 -9.37 13.30
N LEU A 92 1.48 -8.63 13.46
CA LEU A 92 2.57 -8.49 12.51
C LEU A 92 3.89 -8.76 13.23
N HIS A 93 4.60 -9.82 12.83
CA HIS A 93 5.94 -10.12 13.36
C HIS A 93 7.01 -9.38 12.57
N ILE A 94 7.10 -8.06 12.77
CA ILE A 94 8.05 -7.19 12.07
C ILE A 94 9.49 -7.61 12.35
N GLY A 95 9.79 -7.99 13.59
CA GLY A 95 11.14 -8.42 13.98
C GLY A 95 11.57 -9.77 13.40
N ALA A 96 10.60 -10.61 13.03
CA ALA A 96 10.87 -11.92 12.43
C ALA A 96 10.90 -11.90 10.90
N ALA A 97 10.40 -10.83 10.27
CA ALA A 97 10.37 -10.71 8.81
C ALA A 97 11.74 -10.29 8.26
N ASP A 98 12.14 -10.88 7.13
CA ASP A 98 13.27 -10.39 6.33
C ASP A 98 12.89 -9.09 5.61
N LEU A 99 12.94 -7.97 6.35
CA LEU A 99 12.55 -6.66 5.85
C LEU A 99 13.36 -6.22 4.63
N ARG A 100 14.64 -6.61 4.57
CA ARG A 100 15.51 -6.28 3.42
C ARG A 100 15.08 -7.07 2.19
N GLY A 101 14.93 -8.39 2.33
CA GLY A 101 14.46 -9.23 1.24
C GLY A 101 13.09 -8.84 0.73
N LEU A 102 12.16 -8.48 1.62
CA LEU A 102 10.84 -7.95 1.26
C LEU A 102 10.95 -6.64 0.49
N ALA A 103 11.75 -5.68 0.97
CA ALA A 103 11.93 -4.39 0.29
C ALA A 103 12.65 -4.52 -1.07
N GLN A 104 13.42 -5.59 -1.27
CA GLN A 104 14.09 -5.90 -2.52
C GLN A 104 13.25 -6.78 -3.46
N SER A 105 12.22 -7.46 -2.97
CA SER A 105 11.35 -8.36 -3.75
C SER A 105 9.99 -7.75 -4.10
N LEU A 106 9.58 -6.70 -3.38
CA LEU A 106 8.32 -6.00 -3.58
C LEU A 106 8.57 -4.54 -3.90
N THR A 107 7.88 -4.02 -4.91
CA THR A 107 7.82 -2.57 -5.11
C THR A 107 7.01 -1.94 -3.97
N LYS A 108 7.12 -0.62 -3.81
CA LYS A 108 6.32 0.12 -2.81
C LYS A 108 4.83 -0.01 -3.08
N VAL A 109 4.44 -0.04 -4.36
CA VAL A 109 3.06 -0.25 -4.80
C VAL A 109 2.62 -1.67 -4.46
N ASP A 110 3.43 -2.70 -4.69
CA ASP A 110 3.07 -4.09 -4.32
C ASP A 110 2.83 -4.21 -2.81
N ALA A 111 3.73 -3.66 -2.00
CA ALA A 111 3.63 -3.71 -0.55
C ALA A 111 2.37 -2.99 -0.04
N PHE A 112 2.08 -1.81 -0.59
CA PHE A 112 0.87 -1.07 -0.23
C PHE A 112 -0.40 -1.78 -0.70
N SER A 113 -0.41 -2.28 -1.93
CA SER A 113 -1.53 -3.04 -2.51
C SER A 113 -1.84 -4.28 -1.67
N TYR A 114 -0.80 -5.01 -1.22
CA TYR A 114 -0.96 -6.15 -0.34
C TYR A 114 -1.57 -5.75 1.01
N ALA A 115 -1.10 -4.66 1.63
CA ALA A 115 -1.68 -4.15 2.87
C ALA A 115 -3.16 -3.76 2.69
N THR A 116 -3.51 -3.04 1.61
CA THR A 116 -4.89 -2.68 1.30
C THR A 116 -5.76 -3.92 1.04
N PHE A 117 -5.24 -4.92 0.32
CA PHE A 117 -5.93 -6.19 0.08
C PHE A 117 -6.27 -6.91 1.39
N LEU A 118 -5.32 -7.00 2.33
CA LEU A 118 -5.57 -7.58 3.65
C LEU A 118 -6.64 -6.82 4.42
N ILE A 119 -6.55 -5.49 4.46
CA ILE A 119 -7.53 -4.61 5.13
C ILE A 119 -8.95 -4.85 4.58
N LEU A 120 -9.11 -4.87 3.27
CA LEU A 120 -10.42 -5.06 2.63
C LEU A 120 -10.94 -6.50 2.80
N SER A 121 -10.04 -7.50 2.77
CA SER A 121 -10.39 -8.89 3.07
C SER A 121 -10.93 -9.03 4.49
N ASP A 122 -10.27 -8.41 5.47
CA ASP A 122 -10.70 -8.48 6.87
C ASP A 122 -12.09 -7.84 7.06
N ILE A 123 -12.35 -6.71 6.40
CA ILE A 123 -13.66 -6.03 6.45
C ILE A 123 -14.75 -6.92 5.84
N ARG A 124 -14.47 -7.59 4.72
CA ARG A 124 -15.43 -8.53 4.09
C ARG A 124 -15.69 -9.73 4.98
N GLU A 125 -14.65 -10.31 5.58
CA GLU A 125 -14.81 -11.40 6.54
C GLU A 125 -15.64 -10.96 7.75
N GLN A 126 -15.39 -9.76 8.30
CA GLN A 126 -16.21 -9.22 9.38
C GLN A 126 -17.69 -9.10 9.00
N LYS A 127 -18.00 -8.64 7.77
CA LYS A 127 -19.38 -8.58 7.29
C LYS A 127 -20.07 -9.94 7.31
N ARG A 128 -19.33 -11.03 7.02
CA ARG A 128 -19.84 -12.41 7.07
C ARG A 128 -19.92 -12.92 8.51
N ASP A 129 -18.83 -12.83 9.27
CA ASP A 129 -18.70 -13.40 10.62
C ASP A 129 -19.61 -12.71 11.66
N ARG A 130 -20.03 -11.46 11.37
CA ARG A 130 -20.82 -10.63 12.27
C ARG A 130 -22.15 -10.18 11.64
N GLU A 131 -22.73 -11.01 10.78
CA GLU A 131 -24.05 -10.74 10.20
C GLU A 131 -25.08 -10.45 11.32
N GLY A 132 -25.86 -9.37 11.15
CA GLY A 132 -26.84 -8.91 12.15
C GLY A 132 -26.26 -8.15 13.36
N LYS A 133 -24.94 -7.93 13.42
CA LYS A 133 -24.29 -7.07 14.44
C LYS A 133 -23.80 -5.76 13.83
N SER A 134 -23.52 -4.76 14.67
CA SER A 134 -22.85 -3.54 14.21
C SER A 134 -21.47 -3.89 13.63
N LEU A 135 -21.24 -3.47 12.40
CA LEU A 135 -19.93 -3.53 11.76
C LEU A 135 -18.98 -2.51 12.40
N CYS A 136 -17.69 -2.84 12.42
CA CYS A 136 -16.65 -1.98 12.97
C CYS A 136 -15.52 -1.86 11.95
N ASP A 137 -15.36 -0.67 11.37
CA ASP A 137 -14.32 -0.37 10.39
C ASP A 137 -12.93 -0.18 11.02
N LYS A 138 -12.81 -0.42 12.33
CA LYS A 138 -11.58 -0.21 13.09
C LYS A 138 -10.66 -1.42 13.09
N GLN A 139 -9.37 -1.11 13.19
CA GLN A 139 -8.28 -2.08 13.21
C GLN A 139 -7.42 -1.90 14.45
N VAL A 140 -7.09 -3.04 15.06
CA VAL A 140 -6.14 -3.17 16.14
C VAL A 140 -4.97 -4.00 15.63
N TYR A 141 -3.76 -3.50 15.84
CA TYR A 141 -2.54 -4.17 15.42
C TYR A 141 -1.66 -4.50 16.63
N ILE A 142 -1.09 -5.70 16.64
CA ILE A 142 0.04 -6.07 17.50
C ILE A 142 1.29 -6.11 16.63
N PHE A 143 2.22 -5.19 16.86
CA PHE A 143 3.51 -5.13 16.20
C PHE A 143 4.55 -5.78 17.11
N ASP A 144 4.93 -7.01 16.77
CA ASP A 144 5.96 -7.74 17.48
C ASP A 144 7.34 -7.45 16.86
N LEU A 145 8.21 -6.82 17.64
CA LEU A 145 9.55 -6.40 17.22
C LEU A 145 10.65 -7.38 17.67
N LYS A 146 10.29 -8.55 18.20
CA LYS A 146 11.24 -9.59 18.60
C LYS A 146 12.12 -10.02 17.42
N GLY A 147 13.43 -9.83 17.55
CA GLY A 147 14.42 -10.15 16.52
C GLY A 147 14.72 -8.99 15.55
N LEU A 148 14.11 -7.82 15.72
CA LEU A 148 14.32 -6.68 14.84
C LEU A 148 15.79 -6.25 14.83
N SER A 149 16.39 -6.18 13.64
CA SER A 149 17.78 -5.76 13.45
C SER A 149 17.88 -4.27 13.12
N TRP A 150 18.71 -3.53 13.86
CA TRP A 150 19.03 -2.12 13.54
C TRP A 150 19.55 -1.97 12.12
N SER A 151 20.40 -2.91 11.69
CA SER A 151 20.98 -2.90 10.34
C SER A 151 19.91 -3.03 9.25
N ALA A 152 18.83 -3.78 9.50
CA ALA A 152 17.71 -3.89 8.56
C ALA A 152 16.92 -2.59 8.48
N ILE A 153 16.66 -1.94 9.61
CA ILE A 153 15.91 -0.68 9.69
C ILE A 153 16.60 0.48 8.96
N ILE A 154 17.91 0.65 9.16
CA ILE A 154 18.66 1.75 8.50
C ILE A 154 18.95 1.47 7.02
N HIS A 155 18.61 0.28 6.51
CA HIS A 155 18.76 -0.01 5.10
C HIS A 155 17.85 0.91 4.28
N ARG A 156 18.40 1.62 3.30
CA ARG A 156 17.70 2.65 2.53
C ARG A 156 16.37 2.16 1.96
N ALA A 157 16.35 0.97 1.35
CA ALA A 157 15.12 0.42 0.76
C ALA A 157 14.03 0.18 1.83
N VAL A 158 14.41 -0.35 3.00
CA VAL A 158 13.48 -0.61 4.10
C VAL A 158 12.91 0.71 4.64
N ALA A 159 13.77 1.69 4.90
CA ALA A 159 13.35 3.01 5.38
C ALA A 159 12.41 3.71 4.39
N GLN A 160 12.69 3.61 3.09
CA GLN A 160 11.84 4.19 2.05
C GLN A 160 10.49 3.48 1.93
N HIS A 161 10.45 2.14 1.97
CA HIS A 161 9.20 1.38 1.97
C HIS A 161 8.37 1.69 3.21
N ALA A 162 8.98 1.73 4.39
CA ALA A 162 8.31 2.09 5.63
C ALA A 162 7.72 3.52 5.55
N TYR A 163 8.49 4.50 5.08
CA TYR A 163 8.00 5.86 4.88
C TYR A 163 6.78 5.89 3.95
N THR A 164 6.89 5.26 2.78
CA THR A 164 5.81 5.25 1.79
C THR A 164 4.59 4.51 2.31
N LEU A 165 4.73 3.36 2.97
CA LEU A 165 3.61 2.62 3.57
C LEU A 165 2.88 3.46 4.63
N LEU A 166 3.62 4.11 5.53
CA LEU A 166 3.03 4.95 6.58
C LEU A 166 2.28 6.15 6.00
N LYS A 167 2.88 6.86 5.02
CA LYS A 167 2.24 8.01 4.37
C LYS A 167 1.03 7.58 3.53
N SER A 168 1.13 6.47 2.80
CA SER A 168 0.00 5.95 2.02
C SER A 168 -1.12 5.45 2.91
N TYR A 169 -0.82 4.83 4.06
CA TYR A 169 -1.83 4.42 5.04
C TYR A 169 -2.57 5.64 5.62
N GLU A 170 -1.83 6.66 6.09
CA GLU A 170 -2.41 7.90 6.62
C GLU A 170 -3.31 8.62 5.60
N ALA A 171 -2.90 8.65 4.33
CA ALA A 171 -3.63 9.33 3.28
C ALA A 171 -4.88 8.56 2.79
N ASN A 172 -4.87 7.22 2.85
CA ASN A 172 -5.90 6.38 2.19
C ASN A 172 -6.77 5.57 3.15
N HIS A 173 -6.40 5.43 4.41
CA HIS A 173 -7.16 4.71 5.44
C HIS A 173 -7.45 5.61 6.66
N PRO A 174 -8.02 6.82 6.46
CA PRO A 174 -8.31 7.73 7.56
C PRO A 174 -9.28 7.10 8.56
N GLU A 175 -9.06 7.35 9.84
CA GLU A 175 -9.91 6.89 10.95
C GLU A 175 -10.07 5.37 11.09
N ASN A 176 -9.40 4.53 10.29
CA ASN A 176 -9.48 3.07 10.44
C ASN A 176 -8.67 2.54 11.63
N LEU A 177 -7.61 3.21 12.05
CA LEU A 177 -6.79 2.75 13.16
C LEU A 177 -7.49 3.01 14.52
N LYS A 178 -7.64 1.97 15.34
CA LYS A 178 -8.04 2.07 16.76
C LYS A 178 -6.81 2.13 17.66
N THR A 179 -5.96 1.09 17.63
CA THR A 179 -4.77 0.99 18.48
C THR A 179 -3.67 0.17 17.80
N VAL A 180 -2.41 0.53 18.01
CA VAL A 180 -1.24 -0.32 17.73
C VAL A 180 -0.54 -0.64 19.05
N TYR A 181 -0.49 -1.91 19.43
CA TYR A 181 0.33 -2.40 20.53
C TYR A 181 1.71 -2.78 20.00
N VAL A 182 2.76 -2.09 20.43
CA VAL A 182 4.14 -2.44 20.12
C VAL A 182 4.68 -3.28 21.27
N VAL A 183 5.10 -4.51 20.97
CA VAL A 183 5.64 -5.46 21.95
C VAL A 183 7.06 -5.87 21.56
N ASN A 184 7.84 -6.33 22.55
CA ASN A 184 9.23 -6.75 22.38
C ASN A 184 10.12 -5.68 21.71
N ALA A 185 9.88 -4.41 22.05
CA ALA A 185 10.63 -3.30 21.49
C ALA A 185 12.13 -3.39 21.86
N PRO A 186 13.05 -3.32 20.89
CA PRO A 186 14.49 -3.36 21.18
C PRO A 186 14.97 -2.06 21.84
N SER A 187 16.14 -2.08 22.47
CA SER A 187 16.72 -0.91 23.16
C SER A 187 16.89 0.33 22.26
N PHE A 188 17.06 0.14 20.95
CA PHE A 188 17.17 1.22 19.97
C PHE A 188 15.80 1.74 19.46
N PHE A 189 14.68 1.21 19.94
CA PHE A 189 13.34 1.58 19.44
C PHE A 189 13.03 3.08 19.58
N ASN A 190 13.63 3.77 20.55
CA ASN A 190 13.49 5.22 20.71
C ASN A 190 13.90 6.00 19.44
N PHE A 191 14.86 5.50 18.64
CA PHE A 191 15.21 6.11 17.36
C PHE A 191 14.10 5.93 16.31
N ILE A 192 13.50 4.75 16.25
CA ILE A 192 12.35 4.47 15.37
C ILE A 192 11.17 5.36 15.77
N TRP A 193 10.88 5.44 17.07
CA TRP A 193 9.78 6.27 17.57
C TRP A 193 10.00 7.76 17.29
N SER A 194 11.22 8.26 17.46
CA SER A 194 11.58 9.64 17.09
C SER A 194 11.29 9.92 15.61
N TRP A 195 11.64 8.98 14.73
CA TRP A 195 11.32 9.09 13.30
C TRP A 195 9.81 9.04 13.04
N CYS A 196 9.06 8.10 13.66
CA CYS A 196 7.60 8.03 13.53
C CYS A 196 6.92 9.37 13.88
N LYS A 197 7.36 10.05 14.94
CA LYS A 197 6.83 11.36 15.35
C LYS A 197 7.01 12.46 14.30
N THR A 198 7.97 12.32 13.39
CA THR A 198 8.18 13.28 12.29
C THR A 198 7.37 12.94 11.03
N VAL A 199 6.96 11.67 10.88
CA VAL A 199 6.27 11.16 9.68
C VAL A 199 4.74 11.13 9.86
N LEU A 200 4.28 10.80 11.06
CA LEU A 200 2.88 10.54 11.38
C LEU A 200 2.24 11.69 12.17
N PRO A 201 0.94 11.96 11.95
CA PRO A 201 0.20 12.94 12.73
C PRO A 201 -0.14 12.43 14.14
N GLU A 202 -0.43 13.36 15.05
CA GLU A 202 -0.82 13.06 16.44
C GLU A 202 -2.05 12.14 16.55
N SER A 203 -2.98 12.21 15.60
CA SER A 203 -4.16 11.34 15.54
C SER A 203 -3.84 9.86 15.35
N ILE A 204 -2.64 9.53 14.87
CA ILE A 204 -2.11 8.17 14.78
C ILE A 204 -1.18 7.89 15.95
N LEU A 205 -0.27 8.82 16.29
CA LEU A 205 0.72 8.63 17.36
C LEU A 205 0.06 8.37 18.72
N SER A 206 -1.02 9.09 19.04
CA SER A 206 -1.80 8.91 20.27
C SER A 206 -2.49 7.54 20.40
N LYS A 207 -2.49 6.73 19.33
CA LYS A 207 -3.05 5.37 19.29
C LYS A 207 -1.99 4.27 19.36
N VAL A 208 -0.71 4.64 19.50
CA VAL A 208 0.40 3.68 19.62
C VAL A 208 0.73 3.49 21.09
N GLU A 209 0.59 2.26 21.57
CA GLU A 209 0.94 1.86 22.93
C GLU A 209 2.19 0.99 22.89
N ILE A 210 3.30 1.49 23.45
CA ILE A 210 4.57 0.77 23.54
C ILE A 210 4.61 0.07 24.88
N LEU A 211 4.54 -1.27 24.87
CA LEU A 211 4.36 -2.06 26.08
C LEU A 211 5.67 -2.67 26.56
N SER A 212 5.91 -2.59 27.87
CA SER A 212 6.93 -3.39 28.55
C SER A 212 6.46 -4.87 28.63
N PRO A 213 7.36 -5.84 28.81
CA PRO A 213 6.98 -7.25 28.94
C PRO A 213 5.91 -7.53 29.99
N GLU A 214 5.99 -6.85 31.14
CA GLU A 214 5.02 -6.98 32.24
C GLU A 214 3.65 -6.36 31.92
N ASP A 215 3.60 -5.35 31.04
CA ASP A 215 2.37 -4.67 30.63
C ASP A 215 1.63 -5.39 29.49
N VAL A 216 2.32 -6.21 28.68
CA VAL A 216 1.75 -6.87 27.48
C VAL A 216 0.44 -7.57 27.80
N LYS A 217 0.47 -8.52 28.75
CA LYS A 217 -0.71 -9.30 29.12
C LYS A 217 -1.83 -8.43 29.69
N PRO A 218 -1.64 -7.70 30.82
CA PRO A 218 -2.73 -6.96 31.44
C PRO A 218 -3.35 -5.86 30.55
N VAL A 219 -2.58 -5.25 29.65
CA VAL A 219 -3.09 -4.21 28.74
C VAL A 219 -3.87 -4.82 27.57
N ILE A 220 -3.27 -5.78 26.84
CA ILE A 220 -3.89 -6.34 25.63
C ILE A 220 -5.16 -7.13 26.00
N THR A 221 -5.14 -7.91 27.08
CA THR A 221 -6.29 -8.75 27.46
C THR A 221 -7.45 -7.98 28.09
N LYS A 222 -7.32 -6.66 28.28
CA LYS A 222 -8.42 -5.81 28.77
C LYS A 222 -9.59 -5.79 27.79
N ASN A 223 -9.29 -5.74 26.50
CA ASN A 223 -10.29 -5.59 25.43
C ASN A 223 -10.26 -6.74 24.41
N ILE A 224 -9.36 -7.71 24.58
CA ILE A 224 -9.17 -8.83 23.66
C ILE A 224 -9.22 -10.14 24.46
N ASP A 225 -9.96 -11.13 23.95
CA ASP A 225 -10.02 -12.46 24.53
C ASP A 225 -8.63 -13.14 24.50
N PRO A 226 -8.05 -13.54 25.65
CA PRO A 226 -6.79 -14.29 25.69
C PRO A 226 -6.78 -15.55 24.80
N ALA A 227 -7.93 -16.20 24.59
CA ALA A 227 -8.03 -17.45 23.83
C ALA A 227 -7.71 -17.31 22.33
N ILE A 228 -7.83 -16.09 21.77
CA ILE A 228 -7.50 -15.83 20.36
C ILE A 228 -6.06 -15.32 20.16
N LEU A 229 -5.37 -15.00 21.25
CA LEU A 229 -4.02 -14.45 21.24
C LEU A 229 -2.97 -15.54 21.44
N PRO A 230 -1.89 -15.59 20.65
CA PRO A 230 -0.75 -16.47 20.93
C PRO A 230 -0.16 -16.24 22.33
N VAL A 231 0.32 -17.32 22.96
CA VAL A 231 1.01 -17.23 24.27
C VAL A 231 2.21 -16.28 24.19
N SER A 232 2.92 -16.24 23.05
CA SER A 232 4.07 -15.37 22.82
C SER A 232 3.79 -13.87 22.97
N VAL A 233 2.52 -13.45 22.90
CA VAL A 233 2.07 -12.05 23.05
C VAL A 233 1.04 -11.87 24.17
N GLY A 234 1.07 -12.76 25.17
CA GLY A 234 0.29 -12.60 26.41
C GLY A 234 -1.07 -13.30 26.43
N GLY A 235 -1.40 -14.08 25.40
CA GLY A 235 -2.63 -14.87 25.33
C GLY A 235 -2.51 -16.29 25.88
N THR A 236 -3.41 -17.17 25.42
CA THR A 236 -3.44 -18.59 25.77
C THR A 236 -3.54 -19.52 24.57
N LYS A 237 -3.55 -18.99 23.33
CA LYS A 237 -3.59 -19.77 22.10
C LYS A 237 -2.23 -20.42 21.83
N THR A 238 -2.24 -21.68 21.46
CA THR A 238 -1.10 -22.43 20.92
C THR A 238 -1.53 -23.15 19.66
N ASP A 239 -0.57 -23.58 18.85
CA ASP A 239 -0.84 -24.59 17.81
C ASP A 239 -1.17 -25.95 18.44
N GLU A 240 -1.69 -26.88 17.63
CA GLU A 240 -2.03 -28.25 18.06
C GLU A 240 -0.82 -29.02 18.60
N ASP A 241 0.38 -28.71 18.10
CA ASP A 241 1.66 -29.29 18.53
C ASP A 241 2.26 -28.59 19.77
N GLY A 242 1.58 -27.58 20.32
CA GLY A 242 2.02 -26.81 21.48
C GLY A 242 2.91 -25.60 21.15
N ASN A 243 3.11 -25.25 19.88
CA ASN A 243 3.90 -24.06 19.53
C ASN A 243 3.25 -22.77 20.08
N LEU A 244 4.01 -22.01 20.87
CA LEU A 244 3.56 -20.81 21.57
C LEU A 244 3.45 -19.57 20.67
N GLU A 245 4.11 -19.58 19.50
CA GLU A 245 4.07 -18.50 18.51
C GLU A 245 2.96 -18.70 17.47
N CYS A 246 2.24 -19.82 17.53
CA CYS A 246 1.17 -20.18 16.59
C CYS A 246 1.64 -20.10 15.13
N ALA A 247 2.77 -20.76 14.83
CA ALA A 247 3.43 -20.73 13.52
C ALA A 247 2.50 -21.18 12.39
N SER A 248 1.52 -22.05 12.67
CA SER A 248 0.53 -22.53 11.70
C SER A 248 -0.32 -21.42 11.08
N MET A 249 -0.40 -20.24 11.71
CA MET A 249 -1.19 -19.10 11.22
C MET A 249 -0.51 -18.35 10.07
N TYR A 250 0.77 -18.60 9.81
CA TYR A 250 1.56 -17.86 8.82
C TYR A 250 1.81 -18.68 7.55
N GLN A 251 1.81 -18.00 6.41
CA GLN A 251 2.03 -18.66 5.12
C GLN A 251 3.45 -19.21 4.96
N MET A 252 4.44 -18.54 5.57
CA MET A 252 5.84 -18.96 5.61
C MET A 252 6.31 -19.00 7.07
N PRO A 253 7.22 -19.94 7.43
CA PRO A 253 7.78 -19.97 8.78
C PRO A 253 8.48 -18.66 9.13
N LEU A 254 8.39 -18.26 10.41
CA LEU A 254 9.05 -17.06 10.92
C LEU A 254 10.57 -17.16 10.72
N TYR A 255 11.24 -16.01 10.54
CA TYR A 255 12.70 -15.89 10.39
C TYR A 255 13.29 -16.52 9.12
N VAL A 256 12.46 -16.99 8.19
CA VAL A 256 12.92 -17.49 6.90
C VAL A 256 13.17 -16.30 5.96
N PRO A 257 14.36 -16.21 5.33
CA PRO A 257 14.67 -15.12 4.39
C PRO A 257 13.84 -15.25 3.11
N VAL A 258 13.59 -14.12 2.45
CA VAL A 258 12.96 -14.14 1.12
C VAL A 258 13.95 -14.79 0.13
N PRO A 259 13.55 -15.82 -0.63
CA PRO A 259 14.41 -16.46 -1.61
C PRO A 259 14.96 -15.48 -2.64
N GLU A 260 16.25 -15.62 -2.98
CA GLU A 260 16.96 -14.69 -3.86
C GLU A 260 16.32 -14.58 -5.26
N ASN A 261 15.74 -15.67 -5.77
CA ASN A 261 15.06 -15.70 -7.06
C ASN A 261 13.76 -14.87 -7.10
N LEU A 262 13.26 -14.38 -5.96
CA LEU A 262 12.12 -13.47 -5.88
C LEU A 262 12.53 -11.99 -5.88
N MET A 263 13.82 -11.69 -5.74
CA MET A 263 14.31 -10.32 -5.67
C MET A 263 14.16 -9.60 -7.01
N LEU A 264 13.69 -8.35 -6.98
CA LEU A 264 13.42 -7.57 -8.20
C LEU A 264 14.69 -7.29 -9.02
N TYR A 265 15.85 -7.21 -8.38
CA TYR A 265 17.12 -6.99 -9.09
C TYR A 265 17.48 -8.16 -10.00
N GLN A 266 16.95 -9.37 -9.77
CA GLN A 266 17.13 -10.51 -10.68
C GLN A 266 16.50 -10.26 -12.06
N LYS A 267 15.58 -9.28 -12.16
CA LYS A 267 14.98 -8.85 -13.43
C LYS A 267 15.80 -7.78 -14.16
N LEU A 268 16.85 -7.24 -13.55
CA LEU A 268 17.72 -6.28 -14.23
C LEU A 268 18.33 -6.90 -15.49
N GLY A 269 18.31 -6.16 -16.59
CA GLY A 269 18.85 -6.62 -17.87
C GLY A 269 17.97 -7.61 -18.63
N VAL A 270 16.85 -8.08 -18.05
CA VAL A 270 15.87 -8.90 -18.79
C VAL A 270 15.29 -8.11 -19.96
N LEU A 271 14.94 -6.83 -19.73
CA LEU A 271 14.44 -5.94 -20.78
C LEU A 271 15.47 -5.65 -21.88
N GLU A 272 16.78 -5.74 -21.59
CA GLU A 272 17.82 -5.50 -22.60
C GLU A 272 17.80 -6.53 -23.74
N ASN A 273 17.34 -7.75 -23.42
CA ASN A 273 17.30 -8.87 -24.34
C ASN A 273 15.89 -9.12 -24.90
N ASP A 274 14.88 -8.34 -24.51
CA ASP A 274 13.51 -8.48 -25.01
C ASP A 274 13.38 -7.78 -26.38
N PRO A 275 13.05 -8.50 -27.48
CA PRO A 275 12.94 -7.91 -28.81
C PRO A 275 11.80 -6.90 -28.95
N ALA A 276 10.82 -6.90 -28.03
CA ALA A 276 9.74 -5.92 -27.99
C ALA A 276 10.11 -4.66 -27.18
N ALA A 277 11.24 -4.65 -26.48
CA ALA A 277 11.70 -3.48 -25.75
C ALA A 277 12.27 -2.42 -26.70
N LYS A 278 12.03 -1.16 -26.37
CA LYS A 278 12.52 0.03 -27.07
C LYS A 278 13.49 0.77 -26.19
N ARG A 279 14.36 1.56 -26.81
CA ARG A 279 15.30 2.45 -26.10
C ARG A 279 14.98 3.91 -26.39
N THR A 280 15.19 4.75 -25.40
CA THR A 280 15.16 6.21 -25.55
C THR A 280 16.17 6.85 -24.62
N VAL A 281 16.54 8.10 -24.92
CA VAL A 281 17.45 8.90 -24.10
C VAL A 281 16.74 10.16 -23.67
N VAL A 282 16.79 10.47 -22.39
CA VAL A 282 16.29 11.71 -21.82
C VAL A 282 17.47 12.56 -21.39
N GLU A 283 17.74 13.60 -22.17
CA GLU A 283 18.84 14.54 -21.89
C GLU A 283 18.67 15.24 -20.53
N CYS A 284 19.77 15.73 -19.96
CA CYS A 284 19.71 16.50 -18.72
C CYS A 284 18.86 17.76 -18.88
N GLY A 285 17.98 18.03 -17.91
CA GLY A 285 17.06 19.17 -18.00
C GLY A 285 15.82 18.92 -18.88
N CYS A 286 15.66 17.73 -19.47
CA CYS A 286 14.56 17.42 -20.39
C CYS A 286 13.59 16.38 -19.82
N ALA A 287 12.42 16.26 -20.46
CA ALA A 287 11.48 15.17 -20.24
C ALA A 287 11.09 14.54 -21.59
N CYS A 288 10.90 13.23 -21.59
CA CYS A 288 10.41 12.46 -22.73
C CYS A 288 9.00 11.95 -22.45
N ARG A 289 8.13 12.02 -23.45
CA ARG A 289 6.74 11.56 -23.37
C ARG A 289 6.51 10.45 -24.39
N ILE A 290 6.17 9.25 -23.91
CA ILE A 290 5.77 8.14 -24.78
C ILE A 290 4.26 8.14 -24.89
N ARG A 291 3.76 8.55 -26.06
CA ARG A 291 2.34 8.67 -26.33
C ARG A 291 1.71 7.34 -26.74
N LEU A 292 0.58 7.03 -26.14
CA LEU A 292 -0.26 5.86 -26.38
C LEU A 292 -1.65 6.32 -26.80
N VAL A 293 -2.20 5.67 -27.82
CA VAL A 293 -3.58 5.92 -28.27
C VAL A 293 -4.46 4.80 -27.72
N VAL A 294 -5.38 5.15 -26.83
CA VAL A 294 -6.39 4.23 -26.29
C VAL A 294 -7.69 4.47 -27.05
N LYS A 295 -8.10 3.49 -27.86
CA LYS A 295 -9.29 3.59 -28.70
C LYS A 295 -10.57 3.20 -27.96
N GLU A 296 -10.47 2.28 -27.02
CA GLU A 296 -11.59 1.72 -26.29
C GLU A 296 -11.47 2.07 -24.81
N PRO A 297 -12.51 2.67 -24.21
CA PRO A 297 -12.61 2.80 -22.76
C PRO A 297 -12.44 1.44 -22.07
N ASN A 298 -11.92 1.47 -20.86
CA ASN A 298 -11.57 0.30 -20.03
C ASN A 298 -10.40 -0.56 -20.55
N SER A 299 -9.63 -0.09 -21.52
CA SER A 299 -8.36 -0.74 -21.91
C SER A 299 -7.33 -0.67 -20.77
N LEU A 300 -6.37 -1.59 -20.73
CA LEU A 300 -5.22 -1.52 -19.80
C LEU A 300 -3.98 -0.99 -20.51
N ILE A 301 -3.30 -0.02 -19.90
CA ILE A 301 -1.91 0.28 -20.26
C ILE A 301 -1.02 -0.53 -19.33
N GLN A 302 -0.07 -1.29 -19.90
CA GLN A 302 0.94 -2.03 -19.14
C GLN A 302 2.32 -1.54 -19.56
N TRP A 303 3.20 -1.32 -18.59
CA TRP A 303 4.57 -0.88 -18.83
C TRP A 303 5.58 -1.68 -18.01
N ASP A 304 6.75 -1.84 -18.59
CA ASP A 304 7.98 -2.28 -17.96
C ASP A 304 9.09 -1.33 -18.41
N PHE A 305 9.91 -0.81 -17.50
CA PHE A 305 11.08 -0.02 -17.88
C PHE A 305 12.22 -0.11 -16.86
N GLN A 306 13.43 0.15 -17.34
CA GLN A 306 14.62 0.31 -16.52
C GLN A 306 15.51 1.41 -17.11
N THR A 307 16.33 2.03 -16.27
CA THR A 307 17.39 2.95 -16.73
C THR A 307 18.74 2.25 -16.73
N ILE A 308 19.61 2.63 -17.67
CA ILE A 308 21.03 2.25 -17.61
C ILE A 308 21.73 3.21 -16.65
N GLY A 309 21.69 2.86 -15.37
CA GLY A 309 22.20 3.68 -14.28
C GLY A 309 21.28 4.85 -13.91
N TYR A 310 21.43 5.32 -12.67
CA TYR A 310 20.70 6.45 -12.05
C TYR A 310 19.18 6.32 -11.97
N ASP A 311 18.57 7.14 -11.10
CA ASP A 311 17.12 7.30 -11.01
C ASP A 311 16.55 8.11 -12.19
N ILE A 312 15.23 8.06 -12.36
CA ILE A 312 14.46 8.99 -13.19
C ILE A 312 13.13 9.33 -12.50
N ARG A 313 12.48 10.45 -12.85
CA ARG A 313 11.07 10.66 -12.48
C ARG A 313 10.16 9.98 -13.49
N PHE A 314 9.17 9.25 -13.01
CA PHE A 314 8.15 8.60 -13.83
C PHE A 314 6.75 9.09 -13.46
N GLY A 315 5.94 9.39 -14.48
CA GLY A 315 4.53 9.75 -14.34
C GLY A 315 3.67 9.27 -15.52
N LEU A 316 2.37 9.49 -15.40
CA LEU A 316 1.37 9.14 -16.41
C LEU A 316 0.37 10.28 -16.52
N CYS A 317 0.10 10.73 -17.75
CA CYS A 317 -0.86 11.79 -18.05
C CYS A 317 -1.90 11.31 -19.05
N PHE A 318 -3.04 11.99 -19.10
CA PHE A 318 -4.12 11.77 -20.05
C PHE A 318 -4.57 13.09 -20.68
N ARG A 319 -4.96 13.04 -21.94
CA ARG A 319 -5.68 14.10 -22.66
C ARG A 319 -6.74 13.44 -23.54
N GLU A 320 -7.95 13.99 -23.53
CA GLU A 320 -9.06 13.43 -24.29
C GLU A 320 -8.83 13.53 -25.81
N ASN A 321 -8.29 14.67 -26.26
CA ASN A 321 -8.00 14.93 -27.66
C ASN A 321 -6.74 15.79 -27.83
N GLU A 322 -6.42 16.17 -29.07
CA GLU A 322 -5.19 16.94 -29.36
C GLU A 322 -5.18 18.34 -28.72
N THR A 323 -6.34 18.91 -28.40
CA THR A 323 -6.47 20.27 -27.89
C THR A 323 -6.84 20.34 -26.40
N ALA A 324 -7.22 19.21 -25.80
CA ALA A 324 -7.62 19.13 -24.42
C ALA A 324 -6.45 19.37 -23.46
N GLU A 325 -6.76 19.91 -22.28
CA GLU A 325 -5.79 20.07 -21.20
C GLU A 325 -5.27 18.71 -20.72
N ILE A 326 -3.99 18.70 -20.32
CA ILE A 326 -3.34 17.51 -19.80
C ILE A 326 -3.79 17.29 -18.35
N THR A 327 -4.42 16.15 -18.12
CA THR A 327 -4.74 15.66 -16.78
C THR A 327 -3.62 14.75 -16.29
N GLU A 328 -2.99 15.09 -15.16
CA GLU A 328 -2.05 14.19 -14.51
C GLU A 328 -2.79 13.03 -13.83
N ILE A 329 -2.39 11.80 -14.12
CA ILE A 329 -2.92 10.58 -13.48
C ILE A 329 -1.95 10.11 -12.40
N ILE A 330 -0.71 9.80 -12.78
CA ILE A 330 0.39 9.50 -11.86
C ILE A 330 1.30 10.71 -11.87
N THR A 331 1.36 11.41 -10.73
CA THR A 331 2.28 12.54 -10.56
C THR A 331 3.72 12.04 -10.65
N PRO A 332 4.59 12.71 -11.44
CA PRO A 332 5.98 12.33 -11.59
C PRO A 332 6.71 12.20 -10.24
N HIS A 333 7.26 11.01 -9.98
CA HIS A 333 8.03 10.73 -8.77
C HIS A 333 9.30 9.96 -9.10
N ARG A 334 10.34 10.13 -8.28
CA ARG A 334 11.64 9.47 -8.50
C ARG A 334 11.53 7.97 -8.25
N VAL A 335 12.02 7.19 -9.22
CA VAL A 335 12.14 5.73 -9.16
C VAL A 335 13.60 5.34 -9.36
N ASP A 336 14.09 4.43 -8.50
CA ASP A 336 15.46 3.90 -8.56
C ASP A 336 15.53 2.75 -9.61
N CYS A 337 15.02 3.00 -10.83
CA CYS A 337 14.77 1.97 -11.85
C CYS A 337 16.03 1.36 -12.51
N HIS A 338 17.21 1.80 -12.08
CA HIS A 338 18.52 1.20 -12.39
C HIS A 338 18.89 0.08 -11.42
N MET A 339 18.25 0.04 -10.24
CA MET A 339 18.45 -0.99 -9.22
C MET A 339 17.33 -2.04 -9.27
N TYR A 340 16.11 -1.61 -9.61
CA TYR A 340 14.93 -2.47 -9.67
C TYR A 340 14.09 -2.05 -10.88
N PRO A 341 13.89 -2.90 -11.90
CA PRO A 341 13.01 -2.56 -13.01
C PRO A 341 11.62 -2.17 -12.52
N GLU A 342 11.06 -1.13 -13.13
CA GLU A 342 9.72 -0.63 -12.81
C GLU A 342 8.70 -1.26 -13.73
N SER A 343 7.63 -1.79 -13.14
CA SER A 343 6.52 -2.40 -13.86
C SER A 343 5.21 -1.84 -13.30
N GLY A 344 4.22 -1.64 -14.16
CA GLY A 344 2.91 -1.20 -13.71
C GLY A 344 1.81 -1.41 -14.73
N THR A 345 0.59 -1.21 -14.27
CA THR A 345 -0.61 -1.28 -15.11
C THR A 345 -1.58 -0.19 -14.69
N PHE A 346 -2.29 0.39 -15.65
CA PHE A 346 -3.31 1.39 -15.42
C PHE A 346 -4.57 1.08 -16.23
N SER A 347 -5.74 1.14 -15.59
CA SER A 347 -7.04 0.96 -16.24
C SER A 347 -7.55 2.28 -16.81
N CYS A 348 -7.65 2.36 -18.13
CA CYS A 348 -8.01 3.57 -18.87
C CYS A 348 -9.52 3.75 -18.88
N ILE A 349 -10.05 4.57 -17.98
CA ILE A 349 -11.50 4.84 -17.91
C ILE A 349 -12.03 5.42 -19.24
N ASN A 350 -11.24 6.25 -19.90
CA ASN A 350 -11.64 6.95 -21.12
C ASN A 350 -10.76 6.55 -22.30
N ALA A 351 -11.33 6.59 -23.51
CA ALA A 351 -10.55 6.63 -24.73
C ALA A 351 -9.87 8.00 -24.89
N GLY A 352 -8.72 8.03 -25.55
CA GLY A 352 -7.95 9.26 -25.78
C GLY A 352 -6.45 8.98 -25.81
N PHE A 353 -5.67 9.98 -25.44
CA PHE A 353 -4.22 9.89 -25.47
C PHE A 353 -3.65 9.85 -24.07
N TYR A 354 -2.89 8.79 -23.80
CA TYR A 354 -2.14 8.62 -22.58
C TYR A 354 -0.66 8.82 -22.85
N GLU A 355 0.07 9.40 -21.90
CA GLU A 355 1.49 9.68 -22.06
C GLU A 355 2.24 9.21 -20.82
N LEU A 356 3.17 8.27 -21.01
CA LEU A 356 4.17 7.95 -20.00
C LEU A 356 5.21 9.06 -20.01
N VAL A 357 5.46 9.66 -18.85
CA VAL A 357 6.37 10.79 -18.70
C VAL A 357 7.64 10.33 -18.00
N PHE A 358 8.75 10.36 -18.73
CA PHE A 358 10.09 10.15 -18.21
C PHE A 358 10.78 11.50 -18.05
N ASP A 359 10.89 11.97 -16.81
CA ASP A 359 11.32 13.33 -16.48
C ASP A 359 12.74 13.32 -15.86
N ASN A 360 13.68 13.97 -16.56
CA ASN A 360 15.06 14.20 -16.14
C ASN A 360 15.37 15.70 -15.95
N THR A 361 14.34 16.53 -15.76
CA THR A 361 14.47 17.99 -15.58
C THR A 361 15.27 18.37 -14.34
N TYR A 362 15.38 17.47 -13.36
CA TYR A 362 16.13 17.69 -12.13
C TYR A 362 17.63 17.41 -12.25
N SER A 363 18.08 16.76 -13.32
CA SER A 363 19.50 16.43 -13.52
C SER A 363 20.20 17.56 -14.25
N TRP A 364 21.35 17.99 -13.73
CA TRP A 364 22.14 19.07 -14.33
C TRP A 364 23.26 18.59 -15.25
N MET A 365 23.68 17.31 -15.13
CA MET A 365 24.88 16.80 -15.79
C MET A 365 24.70 15.46 -16.48
N THR A 366 23.68 14.69 -16.10
CA THR A 366 23.53 13.29 -16.55
C THR A 366 22.28 13.13 -17.39
N LYS A 367 22.44 12.63 -18.61
CA LYS A 367 21.34 12.06 -19.40
C LYS A 367 20.95 10.69 -18.84
N LYS A 368 19.74 10.23 -19.14
CA LYS A 368 19.22 8.92 -18.74
C LYS A 368 18.90 8.11 -19.98
N GLU A 369 19.54 6.95 -20.14
CA GLU A 369 19.12 5.97 -21.14
C GLU A 369 18.07 5.05 -20.50
N ILE A 370 16.95 4.87 -21.19
CA ILE A 370 15.80 4.12 -20.72
C ILE A 370 15.52 3.01 -21.71
N ILE A 371 15.32 1.81 -21.18
CA ILE A 371 14.84 0.64 -21.90
C ILE A 371 13.43 0.39 -21.40
N TYR A 372 12.45 0.37 -22.30
CA TYR A 372 11.05 0.25 -21.93
C TYR A 372 10.27 -0.63 -22.88
N LYS A 373 9.24 -1.28 -22.36
CA LYS A 373 8.22 -2.01 -23.09
C LYS A 373 6.87 -1.49 -22.62
N VAL A 374 6.01 -1.15 -23.57
CA VAL A 374 4.68 -0.61 -23.25
C VAL A 374 3.66 -1.18 -24.22
N LYS A 375 2.49 -1.55 -23.70
CA LYS A 375 1.38 -2.06 -24.51
C LYS A 375 0.05 -1.54 -23.98
N VAL A 376 -0.89 -1.38 -24.91
CA VAL A 376 -2.30 -1.13 -24.62
C VAL A 376 -3.04 -2.43 -24.90
N VAL A 377 -3.75 -2.95 -23.91
CA VAL A 377 -4.55 -4.17 -23.99
C VAL A 377 -6.03 -3.78 -24.03
N PRO A 378 -6.75 -4.02 -25.13
CA PRO A 378 -8.17 -3.68 -25.23
C PRO A 378 -9.02 -4.56 -24.29
N PRO A 379 -10.23 -4.12 -23.90
CA PRO A 379 -11.08 -4.86 -22.97
C PRO A 379 -11.37 -6.31 -23.38
N SER A 380 -11.49 -6.56 -24.69
CA SER A 380 -11.73 -7.89 -25.27
C SER A 380 -10.59 -8.89 -25.03
N GLU A 381 -9.37 -8.41 -24.77
CA GLU A 381 -8.18 -9.22 -24.54
C GLU A 381 -7.79 -9.29 -23.06
N ILE A 382 -8.54 -8.63 -22.17
CA ILE A 382 -8.33 -8.73 -20.73
C ILE A 382 -8.89 -10.07 -20.26
N SER A 383 -8.02 -11.05 -20.08
CA SER A 383 -8.37 -12.29 -19.40
C SER A 383 -8.48 -12.04 -17.90
N TYR A 384 -9.70 -12.03 -17.38
CA TYR A 384 -9.97 -12.15 -15.94
C TYR A 384 -9.73 -13.61 -15.55
N ASN A 385 -8.63 -13.89 -14.84
CA ASN A 385 -8.34 -15.20 -14.27
C ASN A 385 -8.75 -15.25 -12.80
#